data_AF-A0A3M1RCV8-F1
#
_entry.id   AF-A0A3M1RCV8-F1
#
_cell.length_a   1.000
_cell.length_b   1.000
_cell.length_c   1.000
_cell.angle_alpha   90.00
_cell.angle_beta   90.00
_cell.angle_gamma   90.00
#
_symmetry.space_group_name_H-M   'P 1'
#
loop_
_entity.id
_entity.type
_entity.pdbx_description
1 polymer ?
#
loop_
_entity_poly.entity_id
_entity_poly.type
_entity_poly.pdbx_seq_one_letter_code
_entity_poly.pdbx_strand_id
1 'polypeptide(L)'
;MLEEYRRKRDFKKTSEPIGEVRPSKESHLYVIQRHDASHLHYDLRLEMDGVLKSWAVPKEPPLGPGVKRLAVQTEDHPIDYASFEGVIPEGEYGAGKVEIWDRGTYELLEKEADKYIIEVSGERLKGRYALIRFKGSGDPKNWLFFKKKG
;
A
#
# COMPACT_ATOMS: atom_id res chain seq x y z
N MET A 1 -12.99 9.01 -3.80
CA MET A 1 -11.92 8.05 -3.43
C MET A 1 -10.87 7.93 -4.53
N LEU A 2 -11.22 7.53 -5.77
CA LEU A 2 -10.24 7.38 -6.86
C LEU A 2 -10.01 8.65 -7.72
N GLU A 3 -10.59 9.80 -7.37
CA GLU A 3 -10.47 11.03 -8.16
C GLU A 3 -9.02 11.50 -8.28
N GLU A 4 -8.29 11.52 -7.16
CA GLU A 4 -6.89 11.91 -7.19
C GLU A 4 -6.03 10.90 -7.96
N TYR A 5 -6.34 9.59 -7.81
CA TYR A 5 -5.69 8.54 -8.58
C TYR A 5 -5.83 8.80 -10.08
N ARG A 6 -7.07 8.96 -10.57
CA ARG A 6 -7.37 9.18 -11.99
C ARG A 6 -6.80 10.49 -12.51
N ARG A 7 -6.79 11.55 -11.70
CA ARG A 7 -6.22 12.86 -12.08
C ARG A 7 -4.71 12.79 -12.34
N LYS A 8 -4.00 11.90 -11.65
CA LYS A 8 -2.54 11.76 -11.74
C LYS A 8 -2.04 10.87 -12.88
N ARG A 9 -2.93 10.17 -13.62
CA ARG A 9 -2.54 9.23 -14.69
C ARG A 9 -3.02 9.68 -16.05
N ASP A 10 -2.19 9.46 -17.07
CA ASP A 10 -2.64 9.41 -18.45
C ASP A 10 -2.79 7.95 -18.91
N PHE A 11 -4.02 7.43 -18.85
CA PHE A 11 -4.35 6.05 -19.22
C PHE A 11 -4.18 5.75 -20.73
N LYS A 12 -3.80 6.75 -21.55
CA LYS A 12 -3.37 6.49 -22.93
C LYS A 12 -1.91 6.06 -23.01
N LYS A 13 -1.13 6.27 -21.95
CA LYS A 13 0.30 5.98 -21.89
C LYS A 13 0.62 4.86 -20.91
N THR A 14 0.01 4.88 -19.72
CA THR A 14 0.22 3.84 -18.71
C THR A 14 -0.70 2.65 -18.95
N SER A 15 -0.22 1.44 -18.61
CA SER A 15 -1.02 0.22 -18.57
C SER A 15 -1.69 -0.01 -17.21
N GLU A 16 -1.57 0.94 -16.28
CA GLU A 16 -2.25 0.92 -15.00
C GLU A 16 -3.79 0.87 -15.19
N PRO A 17 -4.52 0.12 -14.35
CA PRO A 17 -5.97 0.02 -14.46
C PRO A 17 -6.65 1.33 -14.08
N ILE A 18 -7.63 1.79 -14.87
CA ILE A 18 -8.50 2.92 -14.49
C ILE A 18 -9.25 2.57 -13.19
N GLY A 19 -9.81 1.34 -13.17
CA GLY A 19 -10.52 0.71 -12.07
C GLY A 19 -11.73 1.47 -11.53
N GLU A 20 -12.47 0.81 -10.65
CA GLU A 20 -13.67 1.37 -10.01
C GLU A 20 -13.68 1.04 -8.52
N VAL A 21 -14.46 1.82 -7.75
CA VAL A 21 -14.75 1.49 -6.35
C VAL A 21 -15.73 0.33 -6.34
N ARG A 22 -15.45 -0.74 -5.60
CA ARG A 22 -16.32 -1.94 -5.52
C ARG A 22 -16.66 -2.29 -4.08
N PRO A 23 -17.77 -3.01 -3.80
CA PRO A 23 -18.07 -3.48 -2.46
C PRO A 23 -16.96 -4.38 -1.94
N SER A 24 -16.56 -4.17 -0.68
CA SER A 24 -15.52 -4.93 -0.03
C SER A 24 -16.02 -6.32 0.39
N LYS A 25 -15.18 -7.35 0.28
CA LYS A 25 -15.46 -8.71 0.80
C LYS A 25 -15.01 -8.85 2.27
N GLU A 26 -15.41 -9.93 2.95
CA GLU A 26 -15.07 -10.21 4.37
C GLU A 26 -13.57 -10.46 4.60
N SER A 27 -12.88 -11.09 3.65
CA SER A 27 -11.41 -11.18 3.63
C SER A 27 -10.87 -10.19 2.61
N HIS A 28 -10.05 -9.26 3.07
CA HIS A 28 -9.55 -8.15 2.28
C HIS A 28 -8.21 -8.47 1.62
N LEU A 29 -8.00 -8.00 0.39
CA LEU A 29 -6.72 -8.12 -0.29
C LEU A 29 -5.63 -7.28 0.39
N TYR A 30 -4.44 -7.87 0.48
CA TYR A 30 -3.21 -7.21 0.85
C TYR A 30 -2.18 -7.43 -0.26
N VAL A 31 -1.45 -6.37 -0.60
CA VAL A 31 -0.33 -6.46 -1.53
C VAL A 31 0.77 -5.50 -1.12
N ILE A 32 2.02 -5.91 -1.35
CA ILE A 32 3.17 -5.01 -1.39
C ILE A 32 3.78 -5.10 -2.77
N GLN A 33 3.88 -3.97 -3.45
CA GLN A 33 4.60 -3.84 -4.71
C GLN A 33 5.98 -3.24 -4.46
N ARG A 34 7.02 -3.85 -5.01
CA ARG A 34 8.33 -3.22 -5.14
C ARG A 34 8.28 -2.27 -6.32
N HIS A 35 8.65 -1.02 -6.08
CA HIS A 35 8.57 0.04 -7.07
C HIS A 35 9.95 0.67 -7.27
N ASP A 36 10.58 0.35 -8.39
CA ASP A 36 11.86 0.91 -8.82
C ASP A 36 11.60 2.18 -9.66
N ALA A 37 11.25 3.26 -8.95
CA ALA A 37 11.06 4.60 -9.50
C ALA A 37 12.36 5.42 -9.41
N SER A 38 12.27 6.75 -9.25
CA SER A 38 13.45 7.58 -8.94
C SER A 38 14.23 7.08 -7.72
N HIS A 39 13.52 6.49 -6.76
CA HIS A 39 14.08 5.77 -5.63
C HIS A 39 13.31 4.48 -5.44
N LEU A 40 14.03 3.39 -5.17
CA LEU A 40 13.43 2.13 -4.80
C LEU A 40 12.62 2.27 -3.51
N HIS A 41 11.36 1.87 -3.56
CA HIS A 41 10.47 1.81 -2.41
C HIS A 41 9.48 0.65 -2.55
N TYR A 42 8.65 0.47 -1.52
CA TYR A 42 7.65 -0.58 -1.44
C TYR A 42 6.28 0.03 -1.16
N ASP A 43 5.33 -0.17 -2.07
CA ASP A 43 3.96 0.31 -1.91
C ASP A 43 3.13 -0.74 -1.17
N LEU A 44 2.83 -0.48 0.11
CA LEU A 44 1.89 -1.26 0.91
C LEU A 44 0.47 -0.86 0.57
N ARG A 45 -0.38 -1.83 0.26
CA ARG A 45 -1.79 -1.59 -0.07
C ARG A 45 -2.72 -2.56 0.67
N LEU A 46 -3.80 -2.00 1.20
CA LEU A 46 -4.85 -2.73 1.92
C LEU A 46 -6.19 -2.42 1.27
N GLU A 47 -6.90 -3.45 0.80
CA GLU A 47 -8.29 -3.31 0.35
C GLU A 47 -9.17 -2.91 1.53
N MET A 48 -9.80 -1.74 1.45
CA MET A 48 -10.67 -1.21 2.50
C MET A 48 -11.61 -0.18 1.89
N ASP A 49 -12.88 -0.23 2.28
CA ASP A 49 -13.93 0.71 1.82
C ASP A 49 -14.02 0.77 0.27
N GLY A 50 -13.71 -0.34 -0.41
CA GLY A 50 -13.82 -0.49 -1.86
C GLY A 50 -12.68 0.05 -2.70
N VAL A 51 -11.56 0.41 -2.06
CA VAL A 51 -10.31 0.86 -2.70
C VAL A 51 -9.10 0.25 -2.00
N LEU A 52 -7.92 0.47 -2.55
CA LEU A 52 -6.64 0.15 -1.92
C LEU A 52 -6.10 1.36 -1.17
N LYS A 53 -6.24 1.37 0.15
CA LYS A 53 -5.53 2.32 1.02
C LYS A 53 -4.04 2.04 0.90
N SER A 54 -3.25 3.06 0.57
CA SER A 54 -1.88 2.88 0.09
C SER A 54 -0.87 3.71 0.87
N TRP A 55 0.32 3.14 1.07
CA TRP A 55 1.47 3.81 1.68
C TRP A 55 2.76 3.42 0.97
N ALA A 56 3.59 4.41 0.65
CA ALA A 56 4.95 4.22 0.20
C ALA A 56 5.87 3.97 1.40
N VAL A 57 6.57 2.84 1.42
CA VAL A 57 7.53 2.42 2.44
C VAL A 57 8.93 2.47 1.84
N PRO A 58 9.79 3.46 2.19
CA PRO A 58 11.07 3.67 1.51
C PRO A 58 12.11 2.55 1.68
N LYS A 59 11.87 1.60 2.58
CA LYS A 59 12.78 0.48 2.88
C LYS A 59 11.97 -0.80 2.95
N GLU A 60 12.65 -1.93 2.80
CA GLU A 60 12.02 -3.23 2.84
C GLU A 60 11.12 -3.41 4.08
N PRO A 61 9.87 -3.91 3.89
CA PRO A 61 8.93 -4.19 4.96
C PRO A 61 9.52 -5.04 6.10
N PRO A 62 9.13 -4.80 7.36
CA PRO A 62 9.72 -5.49 8.49
C PRO A 62 9.23 -6.94 8.58
N LEU A 63 10.05 -7.92 8.20
CA LEU A 63 9.72 -9.36 8.31
C LEU A 63 9.53 -9.84 9.76
N GLY A 64 10.20 -9.16 10.71
CA GLY A 64 10.25 -9.50 12.13
C GLY A 64 9.92 -8.29 13.04
N PRO A 65 9.63 -8.53 14.33
CA PRO A 65 9.44 -7.46 15.30
C PRO A 65 10.74 -6.70 15.58
N GLY A 66 10.62 -5.51 16.17
CA GLY A 66 11.78 -4.68 16.58
C GLY A 66 12.25 -3.68 15.53
N VAL A 67 11.77 -3.79 14.28
CA VAL A 67 12.04 -2.81 13.22
C VAL A 67 10.79 -1.96 12.97
N LYS A 68 10.94 -0.64 12.95
CA LYS A 68 9.91 0.31 12.53
C LYS A 68 10.29 0.92 11.19
N ARG A 69 9.34 0.99 10.25
CA ARG A 69 9.50 1.65 8.96
C ARG A 69 8.61 2.88 8.88
N LEU A 70 9.12 3.93 8.26
CA LEU A 70 8.26 5.02 7.78
C LEU A 70 7.38 4.47 6.65
N ALA A 71 6.09 4.78 6.70
CA ALA A 71 5.11 4.49 5.67
C ALA A 71 4.37 5.79 5.37
N VAL A 72 4.60 6.35 4.19
CA VAL A 72 4.02 7.64 3.76
C VAL A 72 2.73 7.36 3.02
N GLN A 73 1.61 7.85 3.53
CA GLN A 73 0.30 7.65 2.93
C GLN A 73 0.23 8.31 1.55
N THR A 74 -0.17 7.53 0.55
CA THR A 74 -0.39 7.98 -0.82
C THR A 74 -1.89 7.95 -1.16
N GLU A 75 -2.22 8.23 -2.41
CA GLU A 75 -3.59 8.21 -2.89
C GLU A 75 -4.17 6.80 -2.87
N ASP A 76 -5.50 6.70 -2.75
CA ASP A 76 -6.21 5.43 -2.89
C ASP A 76 -6.02 4.88 -4.31
N HIS A 77 -5.84 3.58 -4.45
CA HIS A 77 -5.72 2.90 -5.75
C HIS A 77 -6.95 2.03 -6.02
N PRO A 78 -7.30 1.75 -7.28
CA PRO A 78 -8.37 0.80 -7.57
C PRO A 78 -7.96 -0.62 -7.13
N ILE A 79 -8.94 -1.45 -6.75
CA ILE A 79 -8.68 -2.83 -6.33
C ILE A 79 -7.94 -3.64 -7.40
N ASP A 80 -8.28 -3.42 -8.68
CA ASP A 80 -7.62 -4.07 -9.82
C ASP A 80 -6.11 -3.75 -9.91
N TYR A 81 -5.63 -2.69 -9.24
CA TYR A 81 -4.22 -2.36 -9.16
C TYR A 81 -3.41 -3.37 -8.34
N ALA A 82 -4.06 -4.16 -7.47
CA ALA A 82 -3.38 -5.12 -6.61
C ALA A 82 -2.66 -6.23 -7.41
N SER A 83 -3.10 -6.49 -8.64
CA SER A 83 -2.48 -7.46 -9.54
C SER A 83 -1.56 -6.81 -10.59
N PHE A 84 -1.36 -5.49 -10.54
CA PHE A 84 -0.55 -4.80 -11.54
C PHE A 84 0.94 -5.09 -11.34
N GLU A 85 1.59 -5.53 -12.41
CA GLU A 85 3.04 -5.65 -12.57
C GLU A 85 3.39 -5.11 -13.96
N GLY A 86 4.44 -4.31 -14.07
CA GLY A 86 4.77 -3.65 -15.33
C GLY A 86 5.75 -2.50 -15.18
N VAL A 87 5.89 -1.72 -16.25
CA VAL A 87 6.71 -0.50 -16.26
C VAL A 87 5.77 0.67 -16.50
N ILE A 88 5.75 1.62 -15.57
CA ILE A 88 5.09 2.91 -15.75
C ILE A 88 6.05 3.78 -16.57
N PRO A 89 5.63 4.29 -17.75
CA PRO A 89 6.52 5.01 -18.65
C PRO A 89 7.19 6.23 -18.03
N GLU A 90 8.40 6.57 -18.50
CA GLU A 90 9.07 7.81 -18.11
C GLU A 90 8.21 9.05 -18.40
N GLY A 91 8.27 10.03 -17.50
CA GLY A 91 7.45 11.25 -17.58
C GLY A 91 6.04 11.11 -17.00
N GLU A 92 5.58 9.89 -16.73
CA GLU A 92 4.32 9.65 -16.02
C GLU A 92 4.51 9.68 -14.49
N TYR A 93 3.42 9.96 -13.76
CA TYR A 93 3.45 9.95 -12.30
C TYR A 93 3.70 8.53 -11.79
N GLY A 94 4.78 8.35 -11.02
CA GLY A 94 5.20 7.01 -10.58
C GLY A 94 5.94 6.23 -11.65
N ALA A 95 6.58 6.90 -12.63
CA ALA A 95 7.46 6.25 -13.60
C ALA A 95 8.46 5.30 -12.92
N GLY A 96 8.57 4.08 -13.43
CA GLY A 96 9.38 3.03 -12.82
C GLY A 96 8.83 1.62 -13.03
N LYS A 97 9.62 0.63 -12.64
CA LYS A 97 9.20 -0.78 -12.67
C LYS A 97 8.43 -1.12 -11.40
N VAL A 98 7.25 -1.73 -11.57
CA VAL A 98 6.39 -2.22 -10.49
C VAL A 98 6.33 -3.75 -10.55
N GLU A 99 6.65 -4.41 -9.44
CA GLU A 99 6.64 -5.87 -9.29
C GLU A 99 5.94 -6.24 -7.98
N ILE A 100 5.17 -7.32 -7.95
CA ILE A 100 4.57 -7.80 -6.70
C ILE A 100 5.67 -8.43 -5.84
N TRP A 101 5.96 -7.79 -4.70
CA TRP A 101 6.92 -8.29 -3.73
C TRP A 101 6.28 -9.30 -2.78
N ASP A 102 5.06 -9.03 -2.33
CA ASP A 102 4.27 -9.91 -1.47
C ASP A 102 2.77 -9.73 -1.77
N ARG A 103 1.98 -10.79 -1.60
CA ARG A 103 0.53 -10.77 -1.81
C ARG A 103 -0.16 -11.73 -0.86
N GLY A 104 -1.41 -11.47 -0.55
CA GLY A 104 -2.23 -12.35 0.25
C GLY A 104 -3.50 -11.67 0.73
N THR A 105 -3.95 -12.07 1.91
CA THR A 105 -5.10 -11.45 2.57
C THR A 105 -4.70 -10.87 3.92
N TYR A 106 -5.58 -10.05 4.48
CA TYR A 106 -5.46 -9.61 5.86
C TYR A 106 -6.82 -9.57 6.56
N GLU A 107 -6.79 -9.68 7.88
CA GLU A 107 -7.93 -9.39 8.75
C GLU A 107 -7.70 -8.05 9.45
N LEU A 108 -8.73 -7.21 9.47
CA LEU A 108 -8.70 -5.94 10.19
C LEU A 108 -9.07 -6.18 11.65
N LEU A 109 -8.09 -6.07 12.56
CA LEU A 109 -8.30 -6.28 13.99
C LEU A 109 -8.70 -5.00 14.72
N GLU A 110 -8.23 -3.84 14.25
CA GLU A 110 -8.53 -2.53 14.83
C GLU A 110 -8.46 -1.44 13.77
N LYS A 111 -9.47 -0.55 13.71
CA LYS A 111 -9.52 0.59 12.79
C LYS A 111 -9.89 1.87 13.53
N GLU A 112 -8.93 2.78 13.63
CA GLU A 112 -9.09 4.15 14.12
C GLU A 112 -8.56 5.16 13.08
N ALA A 113 -8.81 6.45 13.27
CA ALA A 113 -8.39 7.48 12.31
C ALA A 113 -6.86 7.59 12.14
N ASP A 114 -6.08 7.21 13.16
CA ASP A 114 -4.62 7.30 13.19
C ASP A 114 -3.93 5.97 13.53
N LYS A 115 -4.67 4.85 13.50
CA LYS A 115 -4.16 3.53 13.85
C LYS A 115 -4.92 2.41 13.16
N TYR A 116 -4.19 1.51 12.52
CA TYR A 116 -4.69 0.23 12.01
C TYR A 116 -3.87 -0.92 12.58
N ILE A 117 -4.55 -1.94 13.11
CA ILE A 117 -3.95 -3.22 13.47
C ILE A 117 -4.53 -4.29 12.55
N ILE A 118 -3.65 -5.04 11.88
CA ILE A 118 -4.02 -6.05 10.89
C ILE A 118 -3.30 -7.37 11.17
N GLU A 119 -3.96 -8.50 10.91
CA GLU A 119 -3.35 -9.83 10.86
C GLU A 119 -3.10 -10.17 9.38
N VAL A 120 -1.83 -10.28 8.99
CA VAL A 120 -1.46 -10.49 7.57
C VAL A 120 -1.22 -11.97 7.31
N SER A 121 -1.82 -12.47 6.24
CA SER A 121 -1.63 -13.80 5.66
C SER A 121 -1.05 -13.68 4.24
N GLY A 122 0.18 -13.18 4.15
CA GLY A 122 0.95 -13.07 2.92
C GLY A 122 1.91 -14.24 2.68
N GLU A 123 2.55 -14.25 1.52
CA GLU A 123 3.62 -15.20 1.20
C GLU A 123 4.87 -14.92 2.06
N ARG A 124 5.24 -13.64 2.18
CA ARG A 124 6.39 -13.16 2.98
C ARG A 124 5.99 -12.64 4.34
N LEU A 125 5.07 -11.67 4.41
CA LEU A 125 4.62 -11.12 5.68
C LEU A 125 3.52 -12.01 6.27
N LYS A 126 3.78 -12.48 7.50
CA LYS A 126 2.81 -13.24 8.31
C LYS A 126 2.77 -12.70 9.72
N GLY A 127 1.60 -12.68 10.33
CA GLY A 127 1.41 -12.23 11.70
C GLY A 127 0.80 -10.82 11.80
N ARG A 128 0.72 -10.31 13.04
CA ARG A 128 0.14 -8.99 13.34
C ARG A 128 1.08 -7.84 12.99
N TYR A 129 0.56 -6.87 12.26
CA TYR A 129 1.22 -5.60 11.95
C TYR A 129 0.41 -4.42 12.45
N ALA A 130 1.10 -3.30 12.66
CA ALA A 130 0.52 -2.02 13.03
C ALA A 130 0.95 -0.94 12.02
N LEU A 131 -0.01 -0.12 11.61
CA LEU A 131 0.18 1.19 11.00
C LEU A 131 -0.28 2.23 12.02
N ILE A 132 0.60 3.14 12.45
CA ILE A 132 0.26 4.19 13.42
C ILE A 132 0.76 5.53 12.90
N ARG A 133 -0.08 6.56 12.87
CA ARG A 133 0.32 7.91 12.42
C ARG A 133 1.45 8.44 13.29
N PHE A 134 2.51 8.94 12.64
CA PHE A 134 3.69 9.45 13.33
C PHE A 134 3.50 10.92 13.70
N LYS A 135 2.87 11.16 14.86
CA LYS A 135 2.57 12.51 15.39
C LYS A 135 3.79 13.43 15.49
N GLY A 136 4.99 12.87 15.70
CA GLY A 136 6.24 13.64 15.80
C GLY A 136 6.84 14.10 14.46
N SER A 137 6.25 13.74 13.31
CA SER A 137 6.81 14.08 11.99
C SER A 137 6.39 15.45 11.46
N GLY A 138 5.34 16.05 12.00
CA GLY A 138 4.74 17.28 11.48
C GLY A 138 3.92 17.12 10.19
N ASP A 139 3.92 15.94 9.55
CA ASP A 139 3.12 15.64 8.36
C ASP A 139 2.09 14.54 8.69
N PRO A 140 0.78 14.80 8.55
CA PRO A 140 -0.24 13.79 8.81
C PRO A 140 -0.11 12.56 7.90
N LYS A 141 0.52 12.67 6.72
CA LYS A 141 0.72 11.53 5.82
C LYS A 141 1.74 10.52 6.34
N ASN A 142 2.55 10.85 7.33
CA ASN A 142 3.57 9.94 7.83
C ASN A 142 3.02 8.97 8.87
N TRP A 143 3.23 7.67 8.63
CA TRP A 143 2.87 6.57 9.51
C TRP A 143 4.11 5.74 9.86
N LEU A 144 4.02 4.97 10.94
CA LEU A 144 4.96 3.92 11.30
C LEU A 144 4.34 2.57 10.99
N PHE A 145 5.03 1.76 10.20
CA PHE A 145 4.69 0.38 9.89
C PHE A 145 5.65 -0.57 10.60
N PHE A 146 5.12 -1.51 11.39
CA PHE A 146 5.93 -2.47 12.13
C PHE A 146 5.17 -3.74 12.50
N LYS A 147 5.89 -4.85 12.61
CA LYS A 147 5.37 -6.12 13.12
C LYS A 147 5.21 -6.05 14.64
N LYS A 148 4.06 -6.44 15.16
CA LYS A 148 3.83 -6.56 16.61
C LYS A 148 4.52 -7.81 17.13
N LYS A 149 4.98 -7.77 18.39
CA LYS A 149 5.38 -9.00 19.09
C LYS A 149 4.12 -9.81 19.35
N GLY A 150 4.16 -11.10 18.99
CA GLY A 150 3.15 -12.08 19.34
C GLY A 150 3.21 -12.40 20.82
#